data_AF-A0A0N4TCG6-F1
#
_entry.id   AF-A0A0N4TCG6-F1
#
_cell.length_a   1.000
_cell.length_b   1.000
_cell.length_c   1.000
_cell.angle_alpha   90.00
_cell.angle_beta   90.00
_cell.angle_gamma   90.00
#
_symmetry.space_group_name_H-M   'P 1'
#
loop_
_entity.id
_entity.type
_entity.pdbx_description
1 polymer ?
#
loop_
_entity_poly.entity_id
_entity_poly.type
_entity_poly.pdbx_seq_one_letter_code
_entity_poly.pdbx_strand_id
1 'polypeptide(L)'
;MRMDICIRAGYYDIAYLLTNYGVQLQTHGLTKNSIIKQVADKLIDARYHLLDELFNTFAGPIDLANSIQVVNNIRKIPYLSSTQMRIMILQYRDVYLEKRLLDIRSQPDFILRMVEVYRDCMYDTMVLHLAVFPENEISRRQTDLSVDQRWDVWQT
;
A
#
# COMPACT_ATOMS: atom_id res chain seq x y z
N MET A 1 5.26 -24.94 -4.62
CA MET A 1 4.38 -23.98 -5.33
C MET A 1 4.99 -22.60 -5.13
N ARG A 2 5.32 -21.90 -6.22
CA ARG A 2 6.06 -20.62 -6.17
C ARG A 2 5.03 -19.49 -5.99
N MET A 3 5.03 -18.84 -4.83
CA MET A 3 4.01 -17.86 -4.42
C MET A 3 3.95 -16.63 -5.33
N ASP A 4 5.09 -16.31 -5.96
CA ASP A 4 5.25 -15.33 -7.04
C ASP A 4 4.40 -15.64 -8.28
N ILE A 5 4.05 -16.90 -8.54
CA ILE A 5 3.17 -17.26 -9.66
C ILE A 5 1.72 -16.97 -9.31
N CYS A 6 1.29 -17.26 -8.08
CA CYS A 6 -0.07 -16.96 -7.64
C CYS A 6 -0.34 -15.46 -7.58
N ILE A 7 0.64 -14.69 -7.08
CA ILE A 7 0.56 -13.24 -6.97
C ILE A 7 0.45 -12.59 -8.35
N ARG A 8 1.33 -12.96 -9.30
CA ARG A 8 1.27 -12.45 -10.69
C ARG A 8 0.02 -12.91 -11.47
N ALA A 9 -0.59 -14.02 -11.07
CA ALA A 9 -1.84 -14.51 -11.65
C ALA A 9 -3.10 -13.92 -11.00
N GLY A 10 -2.96 -12.98 -10.05
CA GLY A 10 -4.09 -12.34 -9.36
C GLY A 10 -4.76 -13.21 -8.29
N TYR A 11 -4.17 -14.33 -7.90
CA TYR A 11 -4.67 -15.21 -6.83
C TYR A 11 -4.32 -14.68 -5.44
N TYR A 12 -4.71 -13.43 -5.16
CA TYR A 12 -4.39 -12.74 -3.92
C TYR A 12 -5.02 -13.41 -2.68
N ASP A 13 -6.20 -14.02 -2.83
CA ASP A 13 -6.86 -14.73 -1.73
C ASP A 13 -6.06 -15.95 -1.25
N ILE A 14 -5.40 -16.67 -2.17
CA ILE A 14 -4.54 -17.81 -1.81
C ILE A 14 -3.27 -17.30 -1.11
N ALA A 15 -2.65 -16.25 -1.64
CA ALA A 15 -1.45 -15.66 -1.04
C ALA A 15 -1.73 -15.11 0.37
N TYR A 16 -2.91 -14.51 0.55
CA TYR A 16 -3.44 -14.06 1.84
C TYR A 16 -3.62 -15.20 2.83
N LEU A 17 -4.32 -16.27 2.42
CA LEU A 17 -4.60 -17.42 3.27
C LEU A 17 -3.32 -18.08 3.79
N LEU A 18 -2.31 -18.19 2.92
CA LEU A 18 -0.99 -18.71 3.26
C LEU A 18 -0.24 -17.82 4.25
N THR A 19 -0.29 -16.50 4.07
CA THR A 19 0.30 -15.54 5.02
C THR A 19 -0.33 -15.68 6.40
N ASN A 20 -1.67 -15.71 6.46
CA ASN A 20 -2.41 -15.90 7.71
C ASN A 20 -2.09 -17.24 8.39
N TYR A 21 -1.92 -18.30 7.61
CA TYR A 21 -1.53 -19.60 8.16
C TYR A 21 -0.14 -19.54 8.81
N GLY A 22 0.84 -18.88 8.17
CA GLY A 22 2.16 -18.63 8.76
C GLY A 22 2.08 -17.87 10.09
N VAL A 23 1.23 -16.85 10.15
CA VAL A 23 0.97 -16.08 11.38
C VAL A 23 0.33 -16.96 12.47
N GLN A 24 -0.66 -17.78 12.13
CA GLN A 24 -1.30 -18.70 13.08
C GLN A 24 -0.29 -19.71 13.66
N LEU A 25 0.63 -20.24 12.85
CA LEU A 25 1.69 -21.13 13.34
C LEU A 25 2.55 -20.44 14.41
N GLN A 26 2.85 -19.15 14.23
CA GLN A 26 3.57 -18.34 15.23
C GLN A 26 2.71 -18.09 16.47
N THR A 27 1.45 -17.67 16.31
CA THR A 27 0.52 -17.37 17.42
C THR A 27 0.27 -18.59 18.30
N HIS A 28 0.17 -19.79 17.72
CA HIS A 28 -0.02 -21.04 18.46
C HIS A 28 1.27 -21.64 19.03
N GLY A 29 2.41 -20.96 18.90
CA GLY A 29 3.69 -21.38 19.48
C GLY A 29 4.31 -22.62 18.82
N LEU A 30 3.87 -22.97 17.61
CA LEU A 30 4.36 -24.14 16.86
C LEU A 30 5.74 -23.91 16.24
N THR A 31 6.17 -22.64 16.13
CA THR A 31 7.48 -22.24 15.62
C THR A 31 8.65 -22.50 16.59
N LYS A 32 8.41 -23.14 17.74
CA LYS A 32 9.48 -23.73 18.56
C LYS A 32 10.21 -24.86 17.82
N ASN A 33 9.52 -25.55 16.90
CA ASN A 33 10.14 -26.49 15.98
C ASN A 33 10.80 -25.72 14.83
N SER A 34 12.09 -25.95 14.58
CA SER A 34 12.88 -25.22 13.58
C SER A 34 12.39 -25.42 12.15
N ILE A 35 11.84 -26.58 11.81
CA ILE A 35 11.27 -26.86 10.48
C ILE A 35 9.97 -26.08 10.31
N ILE A 36 9.08 -26.11 11.32
CA ILE A 36 7.83 -25.34 11.29
C ILE A 36 8.12 -23.84 11.23
N LYS A 37 9.14 -23.37 11.95
CA LYS A 37 9.60 -21.98 11.88
C LYS A 37 10.01 -21.60 10.46
N GLN A 38 10.86 -22.39 9.80
CA GLN A 38 11.27 -22.13 8.42
C GLN A 38 10.10 -22.07 7.44
N VAL A 39 9.07 -22.91 7.64
CA VAL A 39 7.84 -22.87 6.84
C VAL A 39 7.06 -21.59 7.14
N ALA A 40 6.84 -21.25 8.40
CA ALA A 40 6.11 -20.05 8.80
C ALA A 40 6.79 -18.78 8.27
N ASP A 41 8.12 -18.68 8.40
CA ASP A 41 8.91 -17.55 7.91
C ASP A 41 8.75 -17.38 6.39
N LYS A 42 8.84 -18.47 5.61
CA LYS A 42 8.61 -18.42 4.14
C LYS A 42 7.20 -18.02 3.75
N LEU A 43 6.19 -18.45 4.51
CA LEU A 43 4.79 -18.07 4.26
C LEU A 43 4.56 -16.59 4.57
N ILE A 44 5.22 -16.06 5.59
CA ILE A 44 5.17 -14.66 5.97
C ILE A 44 5.98 -13.79 5.00
N ASP A 45 7.13 -14.24 4.51
CA ASP A 45 7.95 -13.49 3.56
C ASP A 45 7.18 -13.17 2.26
N ALA A 46 6.33 -14.09 1.83
CA ALA A 46 5.49 -13.87 0.66
C ALA A 46 4.46 -12.75 0.82
N ARG A 47 4.17 -12.31 2.05
CA ARG A 47 3.42 -11.09 2.33
C ARG A 47 4.06 -9.87 1.68
N TYR A 48 5.39 -9.76 1.76
CA TYR A 48 6.11 -8.60 1.21
C TYR A 48 5.94 -8.54 -0.31
N HIS A 49 6.06 -9.68 -0.99
CA HIS A 49 5.84 -9.77 -2.43
C HIS A 49 4.38 -9.45 -2.82
N LEU A 50 3.41 -9.90 -2.03
CA LEU A 50 2.00 -9.59 -2.30
C LEU A 50 1.71 -8.09 -2.13
N LEU A 51 2.24 -7.47 -1.07
CA LEU A 51 2.10 -6.04 -0.83
C LEU A 51 2.78 -5.22 -1.93
N ASP A 52 4.00 -5.60 -2.31
CA ASP A 52 4.74 -4.93 -3.38
C ASP A 52 3.96 -4.97 -4.70
N GLU A 53 3.45 -6.13 -5.11
CA GLU A 53 2.63 -6.26 -6.33
C GLU A 53 1.36 -5.40 -6.28
N LEU A 54 0.64 -5.42 -5.15
CA LEU A 54 -0.59 -4.63 -4.98
C LEU A 54 -0.31 -3.14 -4.93
N PHE A 55 0.79 -2.69 -4.32
CA PHE A 55 1.13 -1.27 -4.33
C PHE A 55 1.64 -0.81 -5.70
N ASN A 56 2.33 -1.69 -6.44
CA ASN A 56 2.85 -1.39 -7.76
C ASN A 56 1.75 -1.05 -8.78
N THR A 57 0.50 -1.46 -8.56
CA THR A 57 -0.62 -1.02 -9.40
C THR A 57 -0.82 0.50 -9.37
N PHE A 58 -0.44 1.17 -8.28
CA PHE A 58 -0.54 2.63 -8.15
C PHE A 58 0.58 3.38 -8.90
N ALA A 59 1.68 2.71 -9.25
CA ALA A 59 2.77 3.28 -10.07
C ALA A 59 2.48 3.25 -11.58
N GLY A 60 1.20 3.13 -11.94
CA GLY A 60 0.67 3.12 -13.31
C GLY A 60 -0.70 3.82 -13.41
N PRO A 61 -1.30 3.83 -14.61
CA PRO A 61 -2.69 4.27 -14.78
C PRO A 61 -3.62 3.30 -14.06
N ILE A 62 -4.49 3.83 -13.20
CA ILE A 62 -5.47 3.05 -12.44
C ILE A 62 -6.74 3.88 -12.27
N ASP A 63 -7.90 3.30 -12.57
CA ASP A 63 -9.18 3.96 -12.32
C ASP A 63 -9.62 3.83 -10.85
N LEU A 64 -10.64 4.60 -10.48
CA LEU A 64 -11.12 4.66 -9.11
C LEU A 64 -11.68 3.32 -8.61
N ALA A 65 -12.40 2.57 -9.47
CA ALA A 65 -13.01 1.31 -9.07
C ALA A 65 -11.95 0.24 -8.75
N ASN A 66 -10.97 0.11 -9.64
CA ASN A 66 -9.81 -0.76 -9.47
C ASN A 66 -8.98 -0.36 -8.25
N SER A 67 -8.81 0.94 -8.03
CA SER A 67 -8.10 1.44 -6.85
C SER A 67 -8.77 1.03 -5.53
N ILE A 68 -10.10 1.17 -5.43
CA ILE A 68 -10.86 0.74 -4.25
C ILE A 68 -10.72 -0.76 -4.03
N GLN A 69 -10.79 -1.56 -5.10
CA GLN A 69 -10.61 -3.01 -5.03
C GLN A 69 -9.21 -3.39 -4.51
N VAL A 70 -8.16 -2.77 -5.04
CA VAL A 70 -6.78 -3.01 -4.60
C VAL A 70 -6.61 -2.63 -3.14
N VAL A 71 -7.06 -1.45 -2.70
CA VAL A 71 -6.98 -1.03 -1.29
C VAL A 71 -7.72 -2.00 -0.38
N ASN A 72 -8.90 -2.46 -0.77
CA ASN A 72 -9.66 -3.45 0.01
C ASN A 72 -8.92 -4.79 0.12
N ASN A 73 -8.17 -5.21 -0.91
CA ASN A 73 -7.32 -6.38 -0.82
C ASN A 73 -6.11 -6.16 0.11
N ILE A 74 -5.46 -4.99 0.03
CA ILE A 74 -4.35 -4.63 0.92
C ILE A 74 -4.81 -4.65 2.39
N ARG A 75 -6.02 -4.15 2.69
CA ARG A 75 -6.58 -4.14 4.06
C ARG A 75 -6.77 -5.52 4.68
N LYS A 76 -6.91 -6.57 3.87
CA LYS A 76 -7.03 -7.94 4.38
C LYS A 76 -5.69 -8.39 4.97
N ILE A 77 -4.57 -7.91 4.45
CA ILE A 77 -3.21 -8.35 4.82
C ILE A 77 -2.83 -7.81 6.21
N PRO A 78 -2.40 -8.67 7.14
CA PRO A 78 -2.10 -8.25 8.51
C PRO A 78 -0.84 -7.37 8.61
N TYR A 79 -0.69 -6.70 9.75
CA TYR A 79 0.50 -5.90 10.14
C TYR A 79 0.81 -4.72 9.22
N LEU A 80 -0.22 -4.12 8.60
CA LEU A 80 -0.10 -2.88 7.85
C LEU A 80 -1.04 -1.84 8.45
N SER A 81 -0.48 -0.76 9.01
CA SER A 81 -1.28 0.32 9.55
C SER A 81 -1.92 1.18 8.44
N SER A 82 -3.04 1.83 8.75
CA SER A 82 -3.65 2.82 7.83
C SER A 82 -2.66 3.93 7.44
N THR A 83 -1.80 4.38 8.38
CA THR A 83 -0.77 5.38 8.09
C THR A 83 0.26 4.87 7.10
N GLN A 84 0.80 3.66 7.29
CA GLN A 84 1.71 3.05 6.33
C GLN A 84 1.05 2.89 4.96
N MET A 85 -0.19 2.41 4.91
CA MET A 85 -0.92 2.25 3.65
C MET A 85 -1.08 3.58 2.89
N ARG A 86 -1.43 4.66 3.60
CA ARG A 86 -1.54 6.01 3.02
C ARG A 86 -0.21 6.48 2.44
N ILE A 87 0.89 6.36 3.21
CA ILE A 87 2.23 6.74 2.76
C ILE A 87 2.63 5.93 1.53
N MET A 88 2.45 4.61 1.55
CA MET A 88 2.82 3.74 0.44
C MET A 88 2.08 4.10 -0.84
N ILE A 89 0.76 4.31 -0.78
CA ILE A 89 -0.01 4.71 -1.97
C ILE A 89 0.53 6.02 -2.55
N LEU A 90 0.78 7.02 -1.71
CA LEU A 90 1.34 8.30 -2.18
C LEU A 90 2.72 8.11 -2.84
N GLN A 91 3.60 7.31 -2.24
CA GLN A 91 4.92 7.01 -2.82
C GLN A 91 4.84 6.36 -4.20
N TYR A 92 3.94 5.38 -4.41
CA TYR A 92 3.77 4.77 -5.73
C TYR A 92 3.10 5.73 -6.73
N ARG A 93 2.22 6.64 -6.27
CA ARG A 93 1.69 7.72 -7.12
C ARG A 93 2.76 8.72 -7.52
N ASP A 94 3.71 9.03 -6.65
CA ASP A 94 4.88 9.85 -6.99
C ASP A 94 5.73 9.17 -8.07
N VAL A 95 5.98 7.86 -7.94
CA VAL A 95 6.67 7.08 -8.99
C VAL A 95 5.93 7.14 -10.33
N TYR A 96 4.58 7.08 -10.32
CA TYR A 96 3.81 7.23 -11.56
C TYR A 96 3.98 8.62 -12.17
N LEU A 97 3.89 9.68 -11.36
CA LEU A 97 4.11 11.06 -11.81
C LEU A 97 5.50 11.23 -12.42
N GLU A 98 6.54 10.72 -11.76
CA GLU A 98 7.92 10.78 -12.27
C GLU A 98 8.04 10.11 -13.66
N LYS A 99 7.45 8.91 -13.83
CA LYS A 99 7.41 8.25 -15.14
C LYS A 99 6.74 9.11 -16.21
N ARG A 100 5.58 9.70 -15.89
CA ARG A 100 4.83 10.56 -16.82
C ARG A 100 5.61 11.82 -17.20
N LEU A 101 6.35 12.41 -16.27
CA LEU A 101 7.21 13.57 -16.52
C LEU A 101 8.43 13.21 -17.37
N LEU A 102 9.02 12.04 -17.15
CA LEU A 102 10.13 11.54 -17.97
C LEU A 102 9.69 11.32 -19.43
N ASP A 103 8.50 10.76 -19.66
CA ASP A 103 7.96 10.50 -21.01
C ASP A 103 7.83 11.78 -21.86
N ILE A 104 7.54 12.92 -21.23
CA ILE A 104 7.32 14.19 -21.92
C ILE A 104 8.57 15.08 -21.95
N ARG A 105 9.66 14.70 -21.27
CA ARG A 105 10.82 15.57 -21.02
C ARG A 105 11.50 16.10 -22.29
N SER A 106 11.49 15.33 -23.37
CA SER A 106 12.12 15.69 -24.65
C SER A 106 11.21 16.45 -25.61
N GLN A 107 9.96 16.71 -25.21
CA GLN A 107 8.96 17.33 -26.09
C GLN A 107 9.15 18.86 -26.16
N PRO A 108 8.95 19.49 -27.33
CA PRO A 108 9.19 20.92 -27.52
C PRO A 108 8.28 21.83 -26.67
N ASP A 109 7.11 21.32 -26.29
CA ASP A 109 6.10 21.96 -25.45
C ASP A 109 6.11 21.43 -23.99
N PHE A 110 7.25 20.94 -23.52
CA PHE A 110 7.41 20.28 -22.21
C PHE A 110 6.76 21.06 -21.05
N ILE A 111 6.97 22.38 -20.94
CA ILE A 111 6.45 23.17 -19.81
C ILE A 111 4.92 23.13 -19.75
N LEU A 112 4.24 23.24 -20.90
CA LEU A 112 2.77 23.20 -20.95
C LEU A 112 2.26 21.80 -20.62
N ARG A 113 2.86 20.76 -21.22
CA ARG A 113 2.49 19.36 -20.94
C ARG A 113 2.77 18.96 -19.50
N MET A 114 3.83 19.49 -18.90
CA MET A 114 4.16 19.24 -17.49
C MET A 114 3.03 19.74 -16.59
N VAL A 115 2.52 20.95 -16.82
CA VAL A 115 1.38 21.49 -16.05
C VAL A 115 0.15 20.60 -16.17
N GLU A 116 -0.15 20.13 -17.39
CA GLU A 116 -1.28 19.21 -17.64
C GLU A 116 -1.09 17.87 -16.91
N VAL A 117 0.10 17.26 -17.02
CA VAL A 117 0.42 15.99 -16.34
C VAL A 117 0.32 16.14 -14.82
N TYR A 118 0.85 17.22 -14.25
CA TYR A 118 0.74 17.48 -12.81
C TYR A 118 -0.72 17.63 -12.38
N ARG A 119 -1.50 18.45 -13.11
CA ARG A 119 -2.92 18.66 -12.79
C ARG A 119 -3.68 17.35 -12.76
N ASP A 120 -3.53 16.54 -13.80
CA ASP A 120 -4.26 15.28 -13.95
C ASP A 120 -3.81 14.27 -12.88
N CYS A 121 -2.49 14.10 -12.66
CA CYS A 121 -1.98 13.17 -11.65
C CYS A 121 -2.37 13.56 -10.22
N MET A 122 -2.35 14.86 -9.90
CA MET A 122 -2.76 15.37 -8.58
C MET A 122 -4.26 15.18 -8.36
N TYR A 123 -5.09 15.52 -9.36
CA TYR A 123 -6.52 15.31 -9.28
C TYR A 123 -6.87 13.84 -9.03
N ASP A 124 -6.31 12.93 -9.83
CA ASP A 124 -6.54 11.49 -9.68
C ASP A 124 -6.09 10.99 -8.31
N THR A 125 -4.93 11.45 -7.83
CA THR A 125 -4.39 11.06 -6.53
C THR A 125 -5.24 11.58 -5.36
N MET A 126 -5.75 12.81 -5.46
CA MET A 126 -6.66 13.37 -4.46
C MET A 126 -8.00 12.61 -4.43
N VAL A 127 -8.60 12.38 -5.59
CA VAL A 127 -9.86 11.63 -5.72
C VAL A 127 -9.71 10.22 -5.17
N LEU A 128 -8.63 9.53 -5.55
CA LEU A 128 -8.24 8.24 -5.00
C LEU A 128 -8.16 8.29 -3.47
N HIS A 129 -7.39 9.23 -2.92
CA HIS A 129 -7.13 9.30 -1.49
C HIS A 129 -8.42 9.53 -0.71
N LEU A 130 -9.26 10.46 -1.15
CA LEU A 130 -10.54 10.77 -0.49
C LEU A 130 -11.51 9.59 -0.53
N ALA A 131 -11.57 8.88 -1.67
CA ALA A 131 -12.47 7.74 -1.82
C ALA A 131 -12.05 6.54 -0.98
N VAL A 132 -10.75 6.26 -0.92
CA VAL A 132 -10.24 5.09 -0.19
C VAL A 132 -10.00 5.40 1.29
N PHE A 133 -9.86 6.66 1.68
CA PHE A 133 -9.60 7.07 3.06
C PHE A 133 -10.51 8.22 3.53
N PRO A 134 -11.79 7.95 3.85
CA PRO A 134 -12.73 8.99 4.26
C PRO A 134 -12.30 9.68 5.57
N GLU A 135 -12.48 11.01 5.64
CA GLU A 135 -12.04 11.89 6.76
C GLU A 135 -12.54 11.46 8.14
N ASN A 136 -13.66 10.74 8.20
CA ASN A 136 -14.23 10.19 9.43
C ASN A 136 -13.27 9.26 10.20
N GLU A 137 -12.21 8.74 9.56
CA GLU A 137 -11.14 7.99 10.23
C GLU A 137 -10.17 8.88 11.03
N ILE A 138 -9.95 10.12 10.59
CA ILE A 138 -9.00 11.05 11.22
C ILE A 138 -9.64 11.69 12.46
N SER A 139 -10.92 12.08 12.37
CA SER A 139 -11.64 12.68 13.51
C SER A 139 -11.78 11.72 14.70
N ARG A 140 -11.97 10.40 14.47
CA ARG A 140 -11.98 9.42 15.57
C ARG A 140 -10.64 9.35 16.29
N ARG A 141 -9.53 9.44 15.54
CA ARG A 141 -8.19 9.47 16.14
C ARG A 141 -7.90 10.77 16.86
N GLN A 142 -8.45 11.90 16.43
CA GLN A 142 -8.25 13.17 17.13
C GLN A 142 -8.95 13.16 18.51
N THR A 143 -10.04 12.42 18.65
CA THR A 143 -10.68 12.15 19.95
C THR A 143 -9.81 11.23 20.83
N ASP A 144 -9.14 10.23 20.27
CA ASP A 144 -8.26 9.31 21.01
C ASP A 144 -6.85 9.89 21.29
N LEU A 145 -6.33 10.76 20.42
CA LEU A 145 -5.03 11.44 20.55
C LEU A 145 -5.09 12.65 21.49
N SER A 146 -6.29 13.13 21.85
CA SER A 146 -6.44 14.16 22.89
C SER A 146 -5.95 13.69 24.27
N VAL A 147 -5.61 12.41 24.42
CA VAL A 147 -5.10 11.81 25.67
C VAL A 147 -3.56 11.75 25.72
N ASP A 148 -2.83 11.93 24.61
CA ASP A 148 -1.36 11.84 24.62
C ASP A 148 -0.69 13.08 24.02
N GLN A 149 -0.87 14.20 24.73
CA GLN A 149 -0.23 15.49 24.47
C GLN A 149 1.24 15.46 24.93
N ARG A 150 2.05 14.61 24.31
CA ARG A 150 3.49 14.45 24.62
C ARG A 150 4.45 14.99 23.56
N TRP A 151 3.94 15.47 22.43
CA TRP A 151 4.76 15.91 21.30
C TRP A 151 4.73 17.43 21.01
N ASP A 152 3.97 18.21 21.80
CA ASP A 152 3.92 19.69 21.70
C ASP A 152 5.03 20.41 22.49
N VAL A 153 6.25 19.86 22.52
CA VAL A 153 7.40 20.56 23.10
C VAL A 153 8.60 20.47 22.17
N TRP A 154 8.61 21.35 21.17
CA TRP A 154 9.86 21.85 20.61
C TRP A 154 10.08 23.23 21.23
N GLN A 155 10.90 23.28 22.29
CA GLN A 155 11.31 24.55 22.88
C GLN A 155 12.24 25.29 21.92
N THR A 156 11.91 26.57 21.71
CA THR A 156 12.76 27.63 21.15
C THR A 156 14.10 27.75 21.85
#